data_AF-A0A3D3NXS6-F1
#
_entry.id   AF-A0A3D3NXS6-F1
#
_cell.length_a   1.000
_cell.length_b   1.000
_cell.length_c   1.000
_cell.angle_alpha   90.00
_cell.angle_beta   90.00
_cell.angle_gamma   90.00
#
_symmetry.space_group_name_H-M   'P 1'
#
loop_
_entity.id
_entity.type
_entity.pdbx_description
1 polymer ?
#
loop_
_entity_poly.entity_id
_entity_poly.type
_entity_poly.pdbx_seq_one_letter_code
_entity_poly.pdbx_strand_id
1 'polypeptide(L)'
;MISSPRIPIIGFFVLAACAAGAEPDKGARVSTLEVTELRDFDKNPEPVRELIRAALALTRMNLTYTFASHDPGRGGMDCSGTIYHLLHSRGVTEAPRQSDQMCQWVMDKGAYQRAEKAESLEDAVFAKLAPGDLLFWSGTYESTKRALPVTHVMLFLGHRKGDGKPVIFGASDGRSYEGQKRRGVSVFDFRLPKPGGAAALHGFGAVPGLVREEIRKPLLPWLPPFLKR
;
A
#
# COMPACT_ATOMS: atom_id res chain seq x y z
N MET A 1 -57.70 -23.44 -48.89
CA MET A 1 -56.53 -24.06 -48.24
C MET A 1 -55.33 -23.20 -48.56
N ILE A 2 -54.95 -22.28 -47.67
CA ILE A 2 -53.79 -21.39 -47.85
C ILE A 2 -52.73 -21.84 -46.85
N SER A 3 -51.58 -22.26 -47.38
CA SER A 3 -50.41 -22.74 -46.65
C SER A 3 -49.63 -21.53 -46.11
N SER A 4 -49.42 -21.47 -44.79
CA SER A 4 -48.58 -20.46 -44.15
C SER A 4 -47.11 -20.93 -44.13
N PRO A 5 -46.13 -20.07 -44.46
CA PRO A 5 -44.72 -20.41 -44.31
C PRO A 5 -44.26 -20.27 -42.86
N ARG A 6 -43.43 -21.22 -42.40
CA ARG A 6 -42.78 -21.21 -41.09
C ARG A 6 -41.50 -20.38 -41.17
N ILE A 7 -41.39 -19.34 -40.34
CA ILE A 7 -40.18 -18.53 -40.13
C ILE A 7 -39.28 -19.26 -39.13
N PRO A 8 -37.97 -19.42 -39.36
CA PRO A 8 -37.08 -20.07 -38.41
C PRO A 8 -36.72 -19.11 -37.27
N ILE A 9 -36.83 -19.58 -36.04
CA ILE A 9 -36.37 -18.87 -34.84
C ILE A 9 -34.85 -19.00 -34.76
N ILE A 10 -34.14 -17.91 -35.06
CA ILE A 10 -32.70 -17.79 -34.82
C ILE A 10 -32.51 -17.69 -33.30
N GLY A 11 -31.94 -18.72 -32.70
CA GLY A 11 -31.57 -18.77 -31.28
C GLY A 11 -30.45 -17.78 -31.00
N PHE A 12 -30.77 -16.70 -30.30
CA PHE A 12 -29.81 -15.72 -29.81
C PHE A 12 -29.21 -16.25 -28.49
N PHE A 13 -28.01 -16.84 -28.57
CA PHE A 13 -27.22 -17.19 -27.38
C PHE A 13 -26.67 -15.89 -26.78
N VAL A 14 -27.34 -15.38 -25.74
CA VAL A 14 -26.80 -14.30 -24.90
C VAL A 14 -25.70 -14.91 -24.04
N LEU A 15 -24.44 -14.62 -24.38
CA LEU A 15 -23.30 -14.86 -23.52
C LEU A 15 -23.40 -13.90 -22.33
N ALA A 16 -23.92 -14.38 -21.20
CA ALA A 16 -23.94 -13.65 -19.95
C ALA A 16 -22.51 -13.51 -19.42
N ALA A 17 -21.86 -12.40 -19.73
CA ALA A 17 -20.64 -11.99 -19.05
C ALA A 17 -20.99 -11.68 -17.59
N CYS A 18 -20.48 -12.48 -16.66
CA CYS A 18 -20.53 -12.17 -15.23
C CYS A 18 -19.69 -10.91 -14.97
N ALA A 19 -20.32 -9.73 -15.05
CA ALA A 19 -19.79 -8.53 -14.45
C ALA A 19 -19.82 -8.71 -12.93
N ALA A 20 -18.66 -8.95 -12.33
CA ALA A 20 -18.49 -8.82 -10.89
C ALA A 20 -18.94 -7.40 -10.49
N GLY A 21 -20.02 -7.30 -9.72
CA GLY A 21 -20.60 -6.03 -9.34
C GLY A 21 -19.57 -5.17 -8.61
N ALA A 22 -19.26 -4.00 -9.17
CA ALA A 22 -18.56 -2.96 -8.43
C ALA A 22 -19.45 -2.52 -7.28
N GLU A 23 -18.96 -2.57 -6.03
CA GLU A 23 -19.66 -1.93 -4.92
C GLU A 23 -19.88 -0.44 -5.23
N PRO A 24 -21.01 0.16 -4.80
CA PRO A 24 -21.26 1.58 -5.01
C PRO A 24 -20.14 2.42 -4.40
N ASP A 25 -19.66 3.42 -5.15
CA ASP A 25 -18.58 4.32 -4.73
C ASP A 25 -18.95 5.00 -3.41
N LYS A 26 -18.28 4.63 -2.33
CA LYS A 26 -18.52 5.19 -0.99
C LYS A 26 -17.83 6.54 -0.79
N GLY A 27 -17.22 7.11 -1.84
CA GLY A 27 -16.51 8.38 -1.86
C GLY A 27 -15.17 8.32 -1.12
N ALA A 28 -14.20 9.09 -1.61
CA ALA A 28 -12.90 9.25 -0.96
C ALA A 28 -13.07 9.89 0.44
N ARG A 29 -12.35 9.33 1.42
CA ARG A 29 -12.23 9.90 2.77
C ARG A 29 -10.77 9.86 3.14
N VAL A 30 -10.05 10.90 2.74
CA VAL A 30 -8.59 10.91 2.75
C VAL A 30 -8.06 11.79 3.89
N SER A 31 -6.92 11.38 4.45
CA SER A 31 -6.09 12.20 5.31
C SER A 31 -4.71 12.39 4.71
N THR A 32 -4.15 13.57 4.99
CA THR A 32 -2.77 13.95 4.69
C THR A 32 -2.09 14.39 5.97
N LEU A 33 -0.77 14.58 5.89
CA LEU A 33 0.04 15.28 6.89
C LEU A 33 1.08 16.13 6.17
N GLU A 34 1.69 17.07 6.88
CA GLU A 34 2.85 17.83 6.44
C GLU A 34 4.14 17.11 6.82
N VAL A 35 5.19 17.26 6.01
CA VAL A 35 6.49 16.61 6.29
C VAL A 35 7.10 17.06 7.62
N THR A 36 6.76 18.26 8.10
CA THR A 36 7.16 18.79 9.41
C THR A 36 6.51 18.06 10.59
N GLU A 37 5.43 17.34 10.33
CA GLU A 37 4.77 16.47 11.30
C GLU A 37 5.42 15.09 11.37
N LEU A 38 6.35 14.75 10.46
CA LEU A 38 7.14 13.54 10.52
C LEU A 38 8.42 13.77 11.30
N ARG A 39 8.66 12.90 12.27
CA ARG A 39 9.87 12.92 13.08
C ARG A 39 11.09 12.61 12.21
N ASP A 40 12.17 13.35 12.45
CA ASP A 40 13.48 13.12 11.82
C ASP A 40 13.41 13.14 10.27
N PHE A 41 12.38 13.76 9.67
CA PHE A 41 12.18 13.81 8.22
C PHE A 41 13.42 14.29 7.47
N ASP A 42 14.02 15.39 7.94
CA ASP A 42 15.19 16.01 7.33
C ASP A 42 16.46 15.13 7.41
N LYS A 43 16.48 14.10 8.27
CA LYS A 43 17.60 13.15 8.37
C LYS A 43 17.54 12.04 7.32
N ASN A 44 16.40 11.87 6.63
CA ASN A 44 16.30 10.89 5.56
C ASN A 44 17.13 11.32 4.33
N PRO A 45 17.63 10.36 3.54
CA PRO A 45 18.25 10.66 2.25
C PRO A 45 17.30 11.43 1.33
N GLU A 46 17.84 12.32 0.48
CA GLU A 46 17.02 13.15 -0.41
C GLU A 46 16.02 12.34 -1.28
N PRO A 47 16.39 11.20 -1.89
CA PRO A 47 15.42 10.39 -2.65
C PRO A 47 14.22 9.91 -1.81
N VAL A 48 14.43 9.62 -0.52
CA VAL A 48 13.35 9.23 0.41
C VAL A 48 12.48 10.43 0.76
N ARG A 49 13.09 11.60 0.99
CA ARG A 49 12.34 12.84 1.26
C ARG A 49 11.43 13.20 0.10
N GLU A 50 11.94 13.12 -1.13
CA GLU A 50 11.17 13.39 -2.34
C GLU A 50 10.07 12.35 -2.61
N LEU A 51 10.33 11.08 -2.31
CA LEU A 51 9.31 10.03 -2.35
C LEU A 51 8.17 10.32 -1.38
N ILE A 52 8.47 10.70 -0.14
CA ILE A 52 7.48 11.03 0.89
C ILE A 52 6.69 12.30 0.52
N ARG A 53 7.35 13.35 0.00
CA ARG A 53 6.65 14.54 -0.51
C ARG A 53 5.66 14.18 -1.61
N ALA A 54 6.08 13.36 -2.57
CA ALA A 54 5.22 12.90 -3.65
C ALA A 54 4.05 12.04 -3.15
N ALA A 55 4.28 11.16 -2.18
CA ALA A 55 3.24 10.39 -1.52
C ALA A 55 2.18 11.30 -0.87
N LEU A 56 2.60 12.30 -0.10
CA LEU A 56 1.71 13.28 0.54
C LEU A 56 1.04 14.22 -0.47
N ALA A 57 1.63 14.44 -1.65
CA ALA A 57 0.96 15.17 -2.73
C ALA A 57 -0.23 14.38 -3.28
N LEU A 58 -0.10 13.06 -3.44
CA LEU A 58 -1.20 12.19 -3.91
C LEU A 58 -2.39 12.17 -2.95
N THR A 59 -2.17 12.26 -1.64
CA THR A 59 -3.28 12.33 -0.66
C THR A 59 -4.09 13.62 -0.79
N ARG A 60 -3.51 14.70 -1.33
CA ARG A 60 -4.23 15.97 -1.54
C ARG A 60 -5.14 15.95 -2.76
N MET A 61 -5.03 14.92 -3.60
CA MET A 61 -5.88 14.75 -4.79
C MET A 61 -7.25 14.14 -4.48
N ASN A 62 -7.52 13.75 -3.21
CA ASN A 62 -8.79 13.17 -2.76
C ASN A 62 -9.26 11.96 -3.61
N LEU A 63 -8.32 11.05 -3.89
CA LEU A 63 -8.55 9.88 -4.74
C LEU A 63 -9.20 8.73 -3.97
N THR A 64 -10.21 8.07 -4.56
CA THR A 64 -10.86 6.88 -3.97
C THR A 64 -10.01 5.62 -4.14
N TYR A 65 -10.45 4.50 -3.59
CA TYR A 65 -9.85 3.20 -3.88
C TYR A 65 -10.50 2.64 -5.15
N THR A 66 -9.69 2.30 -6.15
CA THR A 66 -10.20 1.75 -7.40
C THR A 66 -9.39 0.53 -7.79
N PHE A 67 -10.04 -0.64 -7.70
CA PHE A 67 -9.41 -1.90 -8.03
C PHE A 67 -8.82 -1.90 -9.45
N ALA A 68 -7.64 -2.50 -9.62
CA ALA A 68 -6.86 -2.55 -10.85
C ALA A 68 -6.35 -1.20 -11.40
N SER A 69 -6.62 -0.06 -10.74
CA SER A 69 -6.17 1.26 -11.20
C SER A 69 -4.81 1.67 -10.61
N HIS A 70 -4.01 2.33 -11.42
CA HIS A 70 -2.73 2.97 -11.05
C HIS A 70 -2.61 4.40 -11.63
N ASP A 71 -3.73 4.93 -12.14
CA ASP A 71 -3.78 6.24 -12.78
C ASP A 71 -4.67 7.17 -11.93
N PRO A 72 -4.12 8.22 -11.31
CA PRO A 72 -4.90 9.15 -10.52
C PRO A 72 -5.94 9.91 -11.36
N GLY A 73 -5.76 10.02 -12.69
CA GLY A 73 -6.74 10.60 -13.60
C GLY A 73 -8.06 9.82 -13.67
N ARG A 74 -8.07 8.56 -13.20
CA ARG A 74 -9.27 7.72 -13.08
C ARG A 74 -10.06 7.95 -11.79
N GLY A 75 -9.65 8.92 -10.97
CA GLY A 75 -10.31 9.28 -9.70
C GLY A 75 -9.95 8.38 -8.52
N GLY A 76 -9.18 7.32 -8.74
CA GLY A 76 -8.76 6.39 -7.70
C GLY A 76 -7.74 5.36 -8.15
N MET A 77 -7.08 4.74 -7.18
CA MET A 77 -6.04 3.72 -7.40
C MET A 77 -6.19 2.58 -6.40
N ASP A 78 -5.69 1.40 -6.75
CA ASP A 78 -5.56 0.30 -5.79
C ASP A 78 -4.24 0.40 -5.01
N CYS A 79 -4.03 -0.51 -4.06
CA CYS A 79 -2.87 -0.47 -3.18
C CYS A 79 -1.53 -0.51 -3.95
N SER A 80 -1.33 -1.52 -4.80
CA SER A 80 -0.09 -1.67 -5.57
C SER A 80 0.00 -0.66 -6.72
N GLY A 81 -1.12 -0.20 -7.27
CA GLY A 81 -1.19 0.80 -8.32
C GLY A 81 -0.76 2.17 -7.82
N THR A 82 -1.13 2.51 -6.59
CA THR A 82 -0.67 3.73 -5.90
C THR A 82 0.84 3.73 -5.73
N ILE A 83 1.41 2.60 -5.25
CA ILE A 83 2.86 2.47 -5.08
C ILE A 83 3.58 2.45 -6.43
N TYR A 84 3.04 1.74 -7.42
CA TYR A 84 3.57 1.68 -8.78
C TYR A 84 3.67 3.07 -9.41
N HIS A 85 2.58 3.83 -9.36
CA HIS A 85 2.52 5.21 -9.84
C HIS A 85 3.54 6.09 -9.13
N LEU A 86 3.57 6.04 -7.80
CA LEU A 86 4.49 6.82 -6.97
C LEU A 86 5.95 6.54 -7.36
N LEU A 87 6.34 5.26 -7.43
CA LEU A 87 7.71 4.86 -7.75
C LEU A 87 8.12 5.25 -9.17
N HIS A 88 7.25 5.05 -10.16
CA HIS A 88 7.51 5.45 -11.54
C HIS A 88 7.65 6.97 -11.68
N SER A 89 6.82 7.74 -10.97
CA SER A 89 6.92 9.21 -10.97
C SER A 89 8.23 9.74 -10.37
N ARG A 90 8.98 8.88 -9.65
CA ARG A 90 10.30 9.16 -9.07
C ARG A 90 11.44 8.46 -9.82
N GLY A 91 11.18 7.90 -11.01
CA GLY A 91 12.19 7.29 -11.87
C GLY A 91 12.53 5.84 -11.54
N VAL A 92 11.80 5.18 -10.63
CA VAL A 92 11.99 3.76 -10.31
C VAL A 92 11.09 2.92 -11.22
N THR A 93 11.49 2.79 -12.49
CA THR A 93 10.70 2.17 -13.57
C THR A 93 10.69 0.64 -13.54
N GLU A 94 11.63 0.02 -12.82
CA GLU A 94 11.71 -1.45 -12.69
C GLU A 94 10.68 -2.01 -11.68
N ALA A 95 9.96 -1.16 -10.95
CA ALA A 95 9.00 -1.58 -9.95
C ALA A 95 7.82 -2.33 -10.62
N PRO A 96 7.54 -3.59 -10.27
CA PRO A 96 6.44 -4.33 -10.88
C PRO A 96 5.08 -3.80 -10.42
N ARG A 97 4.01 -4.11 -11.17
CA ARG A 97 2.66 -3.56 -10.92
C ARG A 97 1.91 -4.22 -9.75
N GLN A 98 2.14 -5.50 -9.48
CA GLN A 98 1.39 -6.25 -8.46
C GLN A 98 2.12 -6.32 -7.12
N SER A 99 1.39 -6.36 -6.01
CA SER A 99 1.97 -6.30 -4.65
C SER A 99 2.85 -7.51 -4.30
N ASP A 100 2.49 -8.71 -4.75
CA ASP A 100 3.28 -9.93 -4.62
C ASP A 100 4.56 -9.88 -5.46
N GLN A 101 4.47 -9.39 -6.69
CA GLN A 101 5.64 -9.17 -7.53
C GLN A 101 6.56 -8.09 -6.95
N MET A 102 6.01 -7.01 -6.38
CA MET A 102 6.80 -5.99 -5.68
C MET A 102 7.52 -6.59 -4.47
N CYS A 103 6.86 -7.46 -3.71
CA CYS A 103 7.49 -8.16 -2.60
C CYS A 103 8.64 -9.04 -3.08
N GLN A 104 8.42 -9.84 -4.13
CA GLN A 104 9.47 -10.67 -4.73
C GLN A 104 10.64 -9.81 -5.23
N TRP A 105 10.34 -8.70 -5.91
CA TRP A 105 11.36 -7.75 -6.37
C TRP A 105 12.20 -7.17 -5.22
N VAL A 106 11.56 -6.79 -4.11
CA VAL A 106 12.27 -6.35 -2.89
C VAL A 106 13.10 -7.48 -2.28
N MET A 107 12.59 -8.72 -2.28
CA MET A 107 13.34 -9.90 -1.81
C MET A 107 14.57 -10.18 -2.67
N ASP A 108 14.46 -10.06 -3.98
CA ASP A 108 15.53 -10.37 -4.93
C ASP A 108 16.62 -9.30 -4.98
N LYS A 109 16.25 -8.03 -4.71
CA LYS A 109 17.11 -6.87 -4.95
C LYS A 109 17.45 -6.06 -3.70
N GLY A 110 16.85 -6.34 -2.55
CA GLY A 110 16.93 -5.48 -1.37
C GLY A 110 16.96 -6.23 -0.04
N ALA A 111 16.96 -5.46 1.04
CA ALA A 111 17.05 -5.95 2.41
C ALA A 111 15.68 -6.33 2.99
N TYR A 112 14.96 -7.27 2.35
CA TYR A 112 13.67 -7.75 2.85
C TYR A 112 13.78 -8.34 4.27
N GLN A 113 12.86 -7.96 5.15
CA GLN A 113 12.70 -8.48 6.50
C GLN A 113 11.32 -9.13 6.64
N ARG A 114 11.29 -10.40 7.06
CA ARG A 114 10.04 -11.13 7.30
C ARG A 114 9.46 -10.76 8.66
N ALA A 115 8.15 -10.51 8.74
CA ALA A 115 7.49 -10.00 9.95
C ALA A 115 6.24 -10.78 10.38
N GLU A 116 5.96 -11.95 9.80
CA GLU A 116 4.73 -12.75 10.06
C GLU A 116 4.56 -13.20 11.51
N LYS A 117 5.67 -13.29 12.26
CA LYS A 117 5.69 -13.68 13.67
C LYS A 117 5.65 -12.50 14.64
N ALA A 118 5.58 -11.26 14.14
CA ALA A 118 5.56 -10.10 14.99
C ALA A 118 4.18 -9.93 15.64
N GLU A 119 4.18 -9.75 16.95
CA GLU A 119 2.97 -9.53 17.76
C GLU A 119 2.85 -8.08 18.20
N SER A 120 3.97 -7.34 18.16
CA SER A 120 4.07 -5.95 18.62
C SER A 120 4.97 -5.14 17.67
N LEU A 121 4.69 -3.85 17.51
CA LEU A 121 5.54 -2.95 16.72
C LEU A 121 6.86 -2.63 17.42
N GLU A 122 6.98 -2.98 18.70
CA GLU A 122 8.18 -2.90 19.50
C GLU A 122 9.11 -4.13 19.30
N ASP A 123 8.67 -5.15 18.55
CA ASP A 123 9.47 -6.33 18.26
C ASP A 123 10.75 -5.97 17.48
N ALA A 124 11.85 -6.66 17.80
CA ALA A 124 13.18 -6.36 17.25
C ALA A 124 13.25 -6.42 15.71
N VAL A 125 12.34 -7.15 15.06
CA VAL A 125 12.23 -7.18 13.61
C VAL A 125 12.02 -5.78 13.01
N PHE A 126 11.30 -4.89 13.70
CA PHE A 126 11.03 -3.52 13.22
C PHE A 126 12.16 -2.54 13.50
N ALA A 127 13.23 -2.94 14.18
CA ALA A 127 14.38 -2.06 14.44
C ALA A 127 15.06 -1.55 13.16
N LYS A 128 14.85 -2.24 12.02
CA LYS A 128 15.37 -1.85 10.70
C LYS A 128 14.34 -1.15 9.81
N LEU A 129 13.09 -1.03 10.25
CA LEU A 129 12.03 -0.38 9.47
C LEU A 129 12.34 1.12 9.38
N ALA A 130 12.45 1.65 8.16
CA ALA A 130 12.83 3.02 7.92
C ALA A 130 11.87 3.73 6.94
N PRO A 131 11.69 5.06 7.05
CA PRO A 131 10.90 5.82 6.09
C PRO A 131 11.32 5.52 4.65
N GLY A 132 10.34 5.33 3.77
CA GLY A 132 10.58 4.90 2.39
C GLY A 132 10.46 3.38 2.18
N ASP A 133 10.36 2.57 3.22
CA ASP A 133 10.18 1.12 3.09
C ASP A 133 8.78 0.74 2.61
N LEU A 134 8.72 -0.32 1.80
CA LEU A 134 7.48 -0.97 1.44
C LEU A 134 7.11 -2.00 2.51
N LEU A 135 5.87 -1.97 2.96
CA LEU A 135 5.25 -2.93 3.88
C LEU A 135 4.29 -3.82 3.10
N PHE A 136 4.34 -5.13 3.30
CA PHE A 136 3.57 -6.12 2.56
C PHE A 136 2.65 -6.90 3.50
N TRP A 137 1.37 -7.03 3.15
CA TRP A 137 0.40 -7.85 3.89
C TRP A 137 -0.14 -8.98 3.03
N SER A 138 -0.46 -10.09 3.67
CA SER A 138 -1.25 -11.20 3.12
C SER A 138 -2.67 -11.18 3.67
N GLY A 139 -3.58 -11.92 3.02
CA GLY A 139 -4.93 -12.19 3.53
C GLY A 139 -5.86 -10.98 3.67
N THR A 140 -5.61 -9.90 2.93
CA THR A 140 -6.47 -8.69 2.96
C THR A 140 -7.68 -8.78 2.03
N TYR A 141 -7.68 -9.73 1.10
CA TYR A 141 -8.79 -10.14 0.24
C TYR A 141 -8.47 -11.52 -0.35
N GLU A 142 -9.46 -12.19 -0.92
CA GLU A 142 -9.26 -13.46 -1.62
C GLU A 142 -8.56 -13.23 -2.96
N SER A 143 -7.34 -13.73 -3.10
CA SER A 143 -6.60 -13.71 -4.36
C SER A 143 -6.58 -15.09 -5.02
N THR A 144 -6.45 -15.12 -6.35
CA THR A 144 -6.05 -16.33 -7.06
C THR A 144 -4.69 -16.84 -6.56
N LYS A 145 -4.30 -18.06 -6.98
CA LYS A 145 -3.04 -18.68 -6.56
C LYS A 145 -1.84 -17.83 -7.00
N ARG A 146 -1.17 -17.21 -6.04
CA ARG A 146 0.06 -16.40 -6.21
C ARG A 146 1.27 -17.17 -5.68
N ALA A 147 2.47 -16.80 -6.15
CA ALA A 147 3.72 -17.38 -5.64
C ALA A 147 4.00 -16.95 -4.20
N LEU A 148 3.80 -15.66 -3.90
CA LEU A 148 3.79 -15.12 -2.54
C LEU A 148 2.35 -14.80 -2.13
N PRO A 149 1.95 -15.04 -0.87
CA PRO A 149 0.59 -14.80 -0.39
C PRO A 149 0.27 -13.31 -0.19
N VAL A 150 1.05 -12.40 -0.77
CA VAL A 150 0.92 -10.95 -0.59
C VAL A 150 -0.25 -10.43 -1.41
N THR A 151 -1.14 -9.73 -0.72
CA THR A 151 -2.36 -9.14 -1.29
C THR A 151 -2.33 -7.61 -1.23
N HIS A 152 -1.52 -7.01 -0.35
CA HIS A 152 -1.52 -5.56 -0.14
C HIS A 152 -0.10 -5.00 0.09
N VAL A 153 0.12 -3.75 -0.33
CA VAL A 153 1.38 -3.03 -0.13
C VAL A 153 1.12 -1.58 0.25
N MET A 154 1.94 -1.02 1.14
CA MET A 154 1.94 0.40 1.52
C MET A 154 3.37 0.90 1.76
N LEU A 155 3.55 2.21 1.78
CA LEU A 155 4.82 2.89 2.06
C LEU A 155 4.88 3.31 3.53
N PHE A 156 5.98 3.03 4.23
CA PHE A 156 6.23 3.57 5.56
C PHE A 156 6.71 5.01 5.49
N LEU A 157 6.01 5.93 6.18
CA LEU A 157 6.36 7.35 6.20
C LEU A 157 7.25 7.72 7.40
N GLY A 158 7.33 6.84 8.41
CA GLY A 158 8.00 7.11 9.67
C GLY A 158 7.03 7.30 10.82
N HIS A 159 7.43 8.12 11.79
CA HIS A 159 6.66 8.35 13.02
C HIS A 159 6.21 9.80 13.10
N ARG A 160 5.00 10.03 13.59
CA ARG A 160 4.51 11.38 13.83
C ARG A 160 5.25 12.03 14.97
N LYS A 161 5.56 13.30 14.82
CA LYS A 161 6.28 14.10 15.81
C LYS A 161 5.45 14.33 17.08
N GLY A 162 4.13 14.49 16.95
CA GLY A 162 3.24 14.84 18.05
C GLY A 162 3.06 13.71 19.08
N ASP A 163 2.89 12.47 18.64
CA ASP A 163 2.59 11.34 19.53
C ASP A 163 3.46 10.10 19.30
N GLY A 164 4.43 10.19 18.41
CA GLY A 164 5.36 9.10 18.11
C GLY A 164 4.74 7.94 17.34
N LYS A 165 3.45 7.98 16.95
CA LYS A 165 2.81 6.82 16.29
C LYS A 165 3.34 6.62 14.87
N PRO A 166 3.57 5.38 14.44
CA PRO A 166 4.00 5.07 13.09
C PRO A 166 2.86 5.26 12.09
N VAL A 167 3.20 5.80 10.91
CA VAL A 167 2.24 6.13 9.86
C VAL A 167 2.69 5.62 8.50
N ILE A 168 1.71 5.25 7.68
CA ILE A 168 1.90 4.65 6.36
C ILE A 168 1.04 5.35 5.32
N PHE A 169 1.49 5.30 4.07
CA PHE A 169 0.81 5.82 2.90
C PHE A 169 0.43 4.70 1.94
N GLY A 170 -0.74 4.78 1.34
CA GLY A 170 -1.16 3.89 0.26
C GLY A 170 -2.64 4.08 -0.06
N ALA A 171 -3.24 3.11 -0.75
CA ALA A 171 -4.68 3.09 -0.95
C ALA A 171 -5.33 1.93 -0.19
N SER A 172 -6.42 2.21 0.52
CA SER A 172 -7.20 1.21 1.25
C SER A 172 -8.63 1.68 1.51
N ASP A 173 -9.57 0.73 1.56
CA ASP A 173 -10.93 0.97 2.03
C ASP A 173 -11.16 0.36 3.42
N GLY A 174 -10.96 1.15 4.48
CA GLY A 174 -11.36 0.74 5.83
C GLY A 174 -10.25 0.70 6.88
N ARG A 175 -9.03 1.08 6.52
CA ARG A 175 -8.00 1.46 7.50
C ARG A 175 -8.37 2.78 8.17
N SER A 176 -7.71 3.08 9.28
CA SER A 176 -7.97 4.27 10.09
C SER A 176 -6.77 5.18 10.16
N TYR A 177 -7.03 6.47 10.34
CA TYR A 177 -6.06 7.49 10.73
C TYR A 177 -6.66 8.27 11.90
N GLU A 178 -5.95 8.34 13.03
CA GLU A 178 -6.43 9.01 14.25
C GLU A 178 -7.83 8.58 14.70
N GLY A 179 -8.08 7.27 14.64
CA GLY A 179 -9.37 6.69 15.03
C GLY A 179 -10.49 6.87 13.99
N GLN A 180 -10.30 7.68 12.96
CA GLN A 180 -11.29 7.89 11.91
C GLN A 180 -11.07 6.93 10.74
N LYS A 181 -12.15 6.37 10.19
CA LYS A 181 -12.07 5.53 8.99
C LYS A 181 -11.73 6.38 7.77
N ARG A 182 -10.80 5.85 6.96
CA ARG A 182 -10.32 6.45 5.72
C ARG A 182 -10.49 5.47 4.56
N ARG A 183 -10.66 6.05 3.37
CA ARG A 183 -10.95 5.36 2.12
C ARG A 183 -10.23 6.04 0.97
N GLY A 184 -9.59 5.25 0.12
CA GLY A 184 -8.78 5.73 -1.00
C GLY A 184 -7.32 5.98 -0.67
N VAL A 185 -6.67 6.82 -1.48
CA VAL A 185 -5.24 7.14 -1.39
C VAL A 185 -4.99 8.09 -0.23
N SER A 186 -4.46 7.60 0.88
CA SER A 186 -4.45 8.31 2.16
C SER A 186 -3.23 7.96 3.02
N VAL A 187 -3.01 8.78 4.05
CA VAL A 187 -2.25 8.39 5.24
C VAL A 187 -3.13 7.54 6.17
N PHE A 188 -2.52 6.54 6.79
CA PHE A 188 -3.14 5.67 7.79
C PHE A 188 -2.20 5.43 8.98
N ASP A 189 -2.78 5.08 10.12
CA ASP A 189 -2.01 4.57 11.25
C ASP A 189 -1.40 3.21 10.88
N PHE A 190 -0.11 3.01 11.13
CA PHE A 190 0.48 1.68 11.02
C PHE A 190 0.16 0.89 12.30
N ARG A 191 -0.52 -0.23 12.12
CA ARG A 191 -0.86 -1.17 13.17
C ARG A 191 -0.70 -2.59 12.64
N LEU A 192 -0.28 -3.51 13.49
CA LEU A 192 -0.29 -4.92 13.15
C LEU A 192 -1.75 -5.41 13.04
N PRO A 193 -2.02 -6.36 12.13
CA PRO A 193 -3.29 -7.07 12.12
C PRO A 193 -3.58 -7.73 13.48
N LYS A 194 -4.86 -7.93 13.81
CA LYS A 194 -5.24 -8.63 15.04
C LYS A 194 -4.73 -10.08 14.98
N PRO A 195 -4.17 -10.62 16.08
CA PRO A 195 -3.84 -12.05 16.17
C PRO A 195 -5.06 -12.92 15.82
N GLY A 196 -4.84 -13.97 15.03
CA GLY A 196 -5.90 -14.89 14.58
C GLY A 196 -6.83 -14.35 13.48
N GLY A 197 -6.61 -13.13 12.99
CA GLY A 197 -7.32 -12.60 11.82
C GLY A 197 -6.82 -13.20 10.49
N ALA A 198 -7.59 -13.00 9.42
CA ALA A 198 -7.22 -13.47 8.08
C ALA A 198 -5.98 -12.74 7.52
N ALA A 199 -5.78 -11.47 7.89
CA ALA A 199 -4.66 -10.67 7.40
C ALA A 199 -3.44 -10.79 8.31
N ALA A 200 -2.25 -10.86 7.71
CA ALA A 200 -0.96 -10.84 8.42
C ALA A 200 0.01 -9.86 7.74
N LEU A 201 0.93 -9.28 8.50
CA LEU A 201 2.05 -8.54 7.93
C LEU A 201 3.10 -9.55 7.47
N HIS A 202 3.28 -9.67 6.16
CA HIS A 202 4.22 -10.61 5.55
C HIS A 202 5.68 -10.18 5.82
N GLY A 203 5.97 -8.90 5.60
CA GLY A 203 7.29 -8.34 5.80
C GLY A 203 7.40 -6.93 5.25
N PHE A 204 8.62 -6.43 5.19
CA PHE A 204 8.92 -5.10 4.68
C PHE A 204 10.33 -5.02 4.09
N GLY A 205 10.61 -3.98 3.32
CA GLY A 205 11.97 -3.75 2.85
C GLY A 205 12.14 -2.46 2.07
N ALA A 206 13.41 -2.13 1.82
CA ALA A 206 13.83 -1.02 1.00
C ALA A 206 13.23 -1.08 -0.40
N VAL A 207 12.90 0.08 -0.99
CA VAL A 207 12.67 0.19 -2.43
C VAL A 207 14.02 0.05 -3.15
N PRO A 208 14.24 -1.02 -3.94
CA PRO A 208 15.47 -1.20 -4.69
C PRO A 208 15.73 -0.02 -5.65
N GLY A 209 16.97 0.47 -5.66
CA GLY A 209 17.40 1.56 -6.53
C GLY A 209 17.00 2.97 -6.08
N LEU A 210 16.22 3.14 -5.01
CA LEU A 210 15.82 4.46 -4.50
C LEU A 210 16.98 5.19 -3.78
N VAL A 211 17.71 4.47 -2.94
CA VAL A 211 18.89 4.97 -2.23
C VAL A 211 20.01 3.98 -2.47
N ARG A 212 21.24 4.46 -2.64
CA ARG A 212 22.41 3.58 -2.61
C ARG A 212 22.53 2.95 -1.23
N GLU A 213 22.67 1.63 -1.14
CA GLU A 213 22.65 0.88 0.13
C GLU A 213 23.65 1.43 1.17
N GLU A 214 24.78 1.98 0.73
CA GLU A 214 25.83 2.53 1.60
C GLU A 214 25.42 3.83 2.32
N ILE A 215 24.40 4.52 1.80
CA ILE A 215 23.88 5.78 2.36
C ILE A 215 22.75 5.48 3.37
N ARG A 216 22.17 4.29 3.30
CA ARG A 216 21.02 3.90 4.11
C ARG A 216 21.47 3.54 5.53
N LYS A 217 21.61 4.55 6.38
CA LYS A 217 21.79 4.34 7.83
C LYS A 217 20.46 3.92 8.44
N PRO A 218 20.38 2.81 9.21
CA PRO A 218 19.22 2.57 10.06
C PRO A 218 19.06 3.78 10.99
N LEU A 219 17.87 4.38 11.01
CA LEU A 219 17.55 5.35 12.05
C LEU A 219 17.72 4.63 13.39
N LEU A 220 18.44 5.27 14.33
CA LEU A 220 18.66 4.69 15.65
C LEU A 220 17.31 4.22 16.22
N PRO A 221 17.26 3.00 16.79
CA PRO A 221 16.01 2.47 17.31
C PRO A 221 15.39 3.49 18.28
N TRP A 222 14.09 3.72 18.11
CA TRP A 222 13.36 4.57 19.04
C TRP A 222 13.36 3.91 20.42
N LEU A 223 14.08 4.51 21.36
CA LEU A 223 13.94 4.21 22.77
C LEU A 223 12.89 5.15 23.35
N PRO A 224 11.83 4.62 24.00
CA PRO A 224 10.90 5.45 24.74
C PRO A 224 11.66 6.34 25.75
N PRO A 225 11.15 7.54 26.08
CA PRO A 225 11.82 8.44 27.02
C PRO A 225 12.19 7.79 28.36
N PHE A 226 11.42 6.78 28.79
CA PHE A 226 11.62 6.05 30.05
C PHE A 226 12.69 4.95 30.01
N LEU A 227 13.26 4.62 28.84
CA LEU A 227 14.32 3.61 28.66
C LEU A 227 15.73 4.21 28.55
N LYS A 228 15.88 5.54 28.63
CA LYS A 228 17.20 6.19 28.77
C LYS A 228 17.61 6.16 30.24
N ARG A 229 18.14 5.02 30.71
CA ARG A 229 18.94 4.95 31.95
C ARG A 229 20.38 4.64 31.59
#